data_AF-A0A0S7YDJ6-F1
#
_entry.id   AF-A0A0S7YDJ6-F1
#
_cell.length_a   1.000
_cell.length_b   1.000
_cell.length_c   1.000
_cell.angle_alpha   90.00
_cell.angle_beta   90.00
_cell.angle_gamma   90.00
#
_symmetry.space_group_name_H-M   'P 1'
#
loop_
_entity.id
_entity.type
_entity.pdbx_description
1 polymer ?
#
loop_
_entity_poly.entity_id
_entity_poly.type
_entity_poly.pdbx_seq_one_letter_code
_entity_poly.pdbx_strand_id
1 'polypeptide(L)'
;MIAYHYGSNDTLSPEYVSDRESFYGVTSHPATVFDGTSGIIWAEHPEENYSLFESYIIKERNIAPKLRLHMEKNLVSSILNLKLHIVSIDSIENGNYRLFFVLYEDSVYFIQSGASDSIFYFVVREMNLNGQGVSVDLFYPDSIVKEDDFYIQDHWNTEKLGIVAFVQDIETKQVLQAIVDKRITTD
;
A
#
# COMPACT_ATOMS: atom_id res chain seq x y z
N MET A 1 4.01 -0.47 -5.61
CA MET A 1 3.64 0.95 -5.63
C MET A 1 2.13 1.05 -5.58
N ILE A 2 1.61 1.97 -4.78
CA ILE A 2 0.17 2.31 -4.70
C ILE A 2 0.07 3.83 -4.76
N ALA A 3 -1.00 4.36 -5.32
CA ALA A 3 -1.22 5.78 -5.50
C ALA A 3 -2.40 6.25 -4.64
N TYR A 4 -2.14 7.17 -3.71
CA TYR A 4 -3.18 7.88 -2.99
C TYR A 4 -3.55 9.12 -3.80
N HIS A 5 -4.80 9.18 -4.25
CA HIS A 5 -5.30 10.38 -4.91
C HIS A 5 -5.82 11.34 -3.83
N TYR A 6 -5.56 12.64 -4.01
CA TYR A 6 -6.05 13.68 -3.12
C TYR A 6 -6.89 14.67 -3.93
N GLY A 7 -8.17 14.77 -3.61
CA GLY A 7 -9.08 15.74 -4.19
C GLY A 7 -10.42 15.73 -3.48
N SER A 8 -10.95 16.92 -3.20
CA SER A 8 -12.20 17.10 -2.45
C SER A 8 -13.47 16.81 -3.26
N ASN A 9 -13.35 16.52 -4.56
CA ASN A 9 -14.48 16.35 -5.49
C ASN A 9 -14.26 15.20 -6.49
N ASP A 10 -13.47 14.18 -6.14
CA ASP A 10 -13.29 12.99 -6.99
C ASP A 10 -13.72 11.70 -6.28
N THR A 11 -13.94 10.66 -7.09
CA THR A 11 -14.28 9.31 -6.62
C THR A 11 -13.02 8.45 -6.40
N LEU A 12 -11.84 9.05 -6.39
CA LEU A 12 -10.54 8.37 -6.34
C LEU A 12 -9.85 8.52 -4.98
N SER A 13 -10.32 9.43 -4.14
CA SER A 13 -9.67 9.83 -2.87
C SER A 13 -10.45 9.29 -1.67
N PRO A 14 -10.05 8.15 -1.07
CA PRO A 14 -10.61 7.71 0.20
C PRO A 14 -10.38 8.74 1.32
N GLU A 15 -11.28 8.81 2.30
CA GLU A 15 -11.24 9.84 3.36
C GLU A 15 -9.93 9.82 4.18
N TYR A 16 -9.33 8.65 4.37
CA TYR A 16 -8.09 8.48 5.17
C TYR A 16 -6.81 8.85 4.40
N VAL A 17 -6.89 9.34 3.15
CA VAL A 17 -5.71 9.83 2.42
C VAL A 17 -5.03 10.96 3.19
N SER A 18 -5.81 11.89 3.78
CA SER A 18 -5.27 12.98 4.59
C SER A 18 -4.49 12.49 5.80
N ASP A 19 -4.89 11.37 6.39
CA ASP A 19 -4.20 10.78 7.54
C ASP A 19 -2.82 10.25 7.11
N ARG A 20 -2.74 9.63 5.92
CA ARG A 20 -1.46 9.15 5.36
C ARG A 20 -0.55 10.30 4.95
N GLU A 21 -1.10 11.38 4.39
CA GLU A 21 -0.35 12.60 4.11
C GLU A 21 0.24 13.22 5.37
N SER A 22 -0.60 13.38 6.41
CA SER A 22 -0.15 13.86 7.70
C SER A 22 0.90 12.94 8.33
N PHE A 23 0.72 11.61 8.20
CA PHE A 23 1.67 10.62 8.70
C PHE A 23 3.05 10.76 8.05
N TYR A 24 3.11 11.00 6.74
CA TYR A 24 4.37 11.20 6.02
C TYR A 24 4.85 12.66 5.96
N GLY A 25 4.05 13.63 6.41
CA GLY A 25 4.36 15.05 6.35
C GLY A 25 4.30 15.63 4.93
N VAL A 26 3.41 15.10 4.08
CA VAL A 26 3.20 15.58 2.70
C VAL A 26 2.47 16.91 2.71
N THR A 27 3.06 17.92 2.07
CA THR A 27 2.48 19.28 1.97
C THR A 27 2.27 19.75 0.53
N SER A 28 2.73 18.98 -0.46
CA SER A 28 2.62 19.27 -1.89
C SER A 28 2.53 17.98 -2.70
N HIS A 29 1.85 18.06 -3.85
CA HIS A 29 1.60 16.93 -4.74
C HIS A 29 2.14 17.23 -6.15
N PRO A 30 2.64 16.21 -6.89
CA PRO A 30 2.80 14.81 -6.49
C PRO A 30 3.95 14.60 -5.49
N ALA A 31 3.87 13.52 -4.71
CA ALA A 31 4.86 13.14 -3.70
C ALA A 31 5.04 11.62 -3.69
N THR A 32 6.29 11.15 -3.57
CA THR A 32 6.61 9.72 -3.52
C THR A 32 7.32 9.39 -2.21
N VAL A 33 6.96 8.28 -1.59
CA VAL A 33 7.62 7.77 -0.37
C VAL A 33 8.08 6.33 -0.62
N PHE A 34 9.35 6.04 -0.36
CA PHE A 34 9.94 4.70 -0.48
C PHE A 34 10.08 4.06 0.90
N ASP A 35 9.50 2.85 1.04
CA ASP A 35 9.48 2.00 2.24
C ASP A 35 9.18 2.74 3.55
N GLY A 36 8.46 3.85 3.43
CA GLY A 36 8.08 4.75 4.52
C GLY A 36 9.22 5.52 5.21
N THR A 37 10.49 5.23 4.91
CA THR A 37 11.66 5.76 5.63
C THR A 37 12.39 6.91 4.94
N SER A 38 12.27 7.03 3.62
CA SER A 38 13.14 7.94 2.84
C SER A 38 12.71 9.41 2.88
N GLY A 39 11.68 9.74 3.68
CA GLY A 39 10.97 11.01 3.54
C GLY A 39 10.26 11.09 2.18
N ILE A 40 9.90 12.30 1.78
CA ILE A 40 9.32 12.54 0.46
C ILE A 40 10.46 12.65 -0.55
N ILE A 41 10.41 11.83 -1.59
CA ILE A 41 11.37 11.80 -2.69
C ILE A 41 10.72 12.41 -3.92
N TRP A 42 11.37 13.44 -4.45
CA TRP A 42 11.09 14.02 -5.76
C TRP A 42 12.42 14.29 -6.44
N ALA A 43 12.46 14.16 -7.76
CA ALA A 43 13.55 14.73 -8.54
C ALA A 43 13.34 16.25 -8.72
N GLU A 44 14.41 16.99 -9.03
CA GLU A 44 14.31 18.40 -9.40
C GLU A 44 13.53 18.56 -10.72
N HIS A 45 13.68 17.59 -11.62
CA HIS A 45 12.99 17.55 -12.89
C HIS A 45 12.27 16.20 -13.12
N PRO A 46 11.03 16.18 -13.65
CA PRO A 46 10.25 14.96 -13.80
C PRO A 46 10.92 13.83 -14.61
N GLU A 47 11.73 14.17 -15.60
CA GLU A 47 12.47 13.23 -16.44
C GLU A 47 13.53 12.41 -15.68
N GLU A 48 13.98 12.90 -14.51
CA GLU A 48 14.97 12.23 -13.67
C GLU A 48 14.32 11.23 -12.70
N ASN A 49 13.00 11.30 -12.51
CA ASN A 49 12.28 10.47 -11.55
C ASN A 49 12.53 8.98 -11.76
N TYR A 50 12.58 8.49 -13.00
CA TYR A 50 12.80 7.07 -13.27
C TYR A 50 14.14 6.58 -12.70
N SER A 51 15.25 7.26 -13.05
CA SER A 51 16.60 6.90 -12.61
C SER A 51 16.73 7.02 -11.09
N LEU A 52 16.16 8.09 -10.52
CA LEU A 52 16.13 8.30 -9.07
C LEU A 52 15.41 7.14 -8.38
N PHE A 53 14.18 6.82 -8.79
CA PHE A 53 13.35 5.77 -8.17
C PHE A 53 13.96 4.39 -8.35
N GLU A 54 14.56 4.09 -9.51
CA GLU A 54 15.28 2.85 -9.75
C GLU A 54 16.42 2.65 -8.72
N SER A 55 17.19 3.70 -8.44
CA SER A 55 18.28 3.63 -7.46
C SER A 55 17.79 3.30 -6.04
N TYR A 56 16.67 3.88 -5.60
CA TYR A 56 16.04 3.55 -4.31
C TYR A 56 15.57 2.10 -4.29
N ILE A 57 14.86 1.65 -5.34
CA ILE A 57 14.36 0.26 -5.42
C ILE A 57 15.51 -0.74 -5.38
N ILE A 58 16.59 -0.51 -6.13
CA ILE A 58 17.76 -1.41 -6.15
C ILE A 58 18.41 -1.47 -4.77
N LYS A 59 18.55 -0.32 -4.10
CA LYS A 59 19.12 -0.25 -2.74
C LYS A 59 18.32 -1.10 -1.76
N GLU A 60 17.00 -0.91 -1.70
CA GLU A 60 16.14 -1.61 -0.74
C GLU A 60 16.04 -3.12 -1.03
N ARG A 61 16.09 -3.52 -2.31
CA ARG A 61 16.14 -4.95 -2.70
C ARG A 61 17.37 -5.70 -2.18
N ASN A 62 18.43 -5.01 -1.77
CA ASN A 62 19.63 -5.63 -1.20
C ASN A 62 19.55 -5.83 0.32
N ILE A 63 18.47 -5.37 0.97
CA ILE A 63 18.24 -5.57 2.40
C ILE A 63 17.56 -6.92 2.61
N ALA A 64 18.14 -7.76 3.47
CA ALA A 64 17.56 -9.06 3.79
C ALA A 64 16.23 -8.89 4.56
N PRO A 65 15.15 -9.60 4.16
CA PRO A 65 13.87 -9.47 4.83
C PRO A 65 13.90 -10.17 6.20
N LYS A 66 13.34 -9.51 7.22
CA LYS A 66 13.13 -10.09 8.56
C LYS A 66 11.80 -10.84 8.68
N LEU A 67 10.90 -10.60 7.73
CA LEU A 67 9.56 -11.19 7.64
C LEU A 67 9.36 -11.93 6.32
N ARG A 68 8.66 -13.06 6.39
CA ARG A 68 8.06 -13.71 5.22
C ARG A 68 6.54 -13.55 5.30
N LEU A 69 5.95 -13.09 4.20
CA LEU A 69 4.52 -12.93 4.06
C LEU A 69 3.98 -13.96 3.06
N HIS A 70 2.82 -14.52 3.36
CA HIS A 70 2.03 -15.32 2.43
C HIS A 70 0.56 -14.93 2.55
N MET A 71 -0.06 -14.59 1.43
CA MET A 71 -1.44 -14.11 1.39
C MET A 71 -2.31 -15.11 0.63
N GLU A 72 -3.39 -15.51 1.28
CA GLU A 72 -4.51 -16.21 0.68
C GLU A 72 -5.65 -15.21 0.49
N LYS A 73 -6.42 -15.37 -0.58
CA LYS A 73 -7.55 -14.51 -0.91
C LYS A 73 -8.68 -15.33 -1.49
N ASN A 74 -9.91 -14.91 -1.24
CA ASN A 74 -11.10 -15.54 -1.79
C ASN A 74 -12.19 -14.49 -2.03
N LEU A 75 -12.62 -14.33 -3.28
CA LEU A 75 -13.71 -13.44 -3.65
C LEU A 75 -15.01 -14.24 -3.76
N VAL A 76 -15.98 -13.93 -2.90
CA VAL A 76 -17.32 -14.54 -2.93
C VAL A 76 -18.34 -13.42 -3.12
N SER A 77 -18.99 -13.41 -4.28
CA SER A 77 -19.85 -12.31 -4.70
C SER A 77 -19.08 -10.98 -4.70
N SER A 78 -19.39 -10.07 -3.78
CA SER A 78 -18.76 -8.76 -3.63
C SER A 78 -17.89 -8.65 -2.36
N ILE A 79 -17.62 -9.77 -1.68
CA ILE A 79 -16.81 -9.80 -0.46
C ILE A 79 -15.48 -10.48 -0.78
N LEU A 80 -14.40 -9.71 -0.67
CA LEU A 80 -13.04 -10.20 -0.78
C LEU A 80 -12.52 -10.52 0.62
N ASN A 81 -12.32 -11.81 0.87
CA ASN A 81 -11.79 -12.33 2.13
C ASN A 81 -10.28 -12.49 1.98
N LEU A 82 -9.52 -11.98 2.95
CA LEU A 82 -8.06 -12.03 2.96
C LEU A 82 -7.56 -12.75 4.20
N LYS A 83 -6.49 -13.51 4.02
CA LYS A 83 -5.77 -14.15 5.11
C LYS A 83 -4.28 -14.03 4.87
N LEU A 84 -3.59 -13.36 5.79
CA LEU A 84 -2.16 -13.16 5.73
C LEU A 84 -1.45 -13.94 6.82
N HIS A 85 -0.53 -14.79 6.39
CA HIS A 85 0.44 -15.45 7.23
C HIS A 85 1.72 -14.61 7.29
N ILE A 86 2.08 -14.19 8.51
CA ILE A 86 3.28 -13.43 8.81
C ILE A 86 4.23 -14.35 9.58
N VAL A 87 5.42 -14.58 9.07
CA VAL A 87 6.45 -15.41 9.73
C VAL A 87 7.68 -14.55 9.99
N SER A 88 8.07 -14.43 11.25
CA SER A 88 9.34 -13.84 11.65
C SER A 88 10.46 -14.82 11.33
N ILE A 89 11.35 -14.45 10.42
CA ILE A 89 12.47 -15.32 9.97
C ILE A 89 13.83 -14.84 10.46
N ASP A 90 13.87 -13.70 11.14
CA ASP A 90 15.03 -13.17 11.86
C ASP A 90 14.53 -12.39 13.09
N SER A 91 15.46 -11.98 13.96
CA SER A 91 15.22 -11.08 15.08
C SER A 91 14.60 -9.75 14.64
N ILE A 92 13.53 -9.38 15.34
CA ILE A 92 12.78 -8.14 15.12
C ILE A 92 12.95 -7.32 16.40
N GLU A 93 13.24 -6.03 16.23
CA GLU A 93 13.33 -5.11 17.36
C GLU A 93 11.94 -4.89 17.96
N ASN A 94 11.86 -4.36 19.19
CA ASN A 94 10.56 -3.94 19.68
C ASN A 94 10.12 -2.68 18.93
N GLY A 95 8.87 -2.62 18.50
CA GLY A 95 8.32 -1.48 17.79
C GLY A 95 6.80 -1.51 17.77
N ASN A 96 6.19 -0.41 17.30
CA ASN A 96 4.74 -0.31 17.13
C ASN A 96 4.38 -0.78 15.73
N TYR A 97 4.25 -2.09 15.56
CA TYR A 97 3.99 -2.69 14.26
C TYR A 97 2.49 -2.75 13.95
N ARG A 98 2.15 -2.34 12.73
CA ARG A 98 0.81 -2.48 12.18
C ARG A 98 0.84 -3.14 10.80
N LEU A 99 -0.13 -4.02 10.59
CA LEU A 99 -0.44 -4.63 9.31
C LEU A 99 -1.48 -3.78 8.58
N PHE A 100 -1.18 -3.44 7.34
CA PHE A 100 -2.08 -2.77 6.43
C PHE A 100 -2.43 -3.70 5.28
N PHE A 101 -3.72 -3.79 4.97
CA PHE A 101 -4.21 -4.30 3.70
C PHE A 101 -4.74 -3.12 2.89
N VAL A 102 -4.36 -3.06 1.62
CA VAL A 102 -4.72 -1.99 0.70
C VAL A 102 -5.30 -2.60 -0.57
N LEU A 103 -6.58 -2.34 -0.79
CA LEU A 103 -7.25 -2.58 -2.07
C LEU A 103 -6.94 -1.41 -2.99
N TYR A 104 -6.45 -1.73 -4.18
CA TYR A 104 -6.21 -0.75 -5.22
C TYR A 104 -6.89 -1.16 -6.53
N GLU A 105 -7.18 -0.18 -7.38
CA GLU A 105 -7.63 -0.38 -8.75
C GLU A 105 -6.58 0.18 -9.71
N ASP A 106 -6.15 -0.64 -10.66
CA ASP A 106 -5.20 -0.20 -11.68
C ASP A 106 -5.90 0.42 -12.90
N SER A 107 -5.19 1.25 -13.65
CA SER A 107 -5.64 1.82 -14.94
C SER A 107 -7.08 2.38 -14.90
N VAL A 108 -7.36 3.21 -13.90
CA VAL A 108 -8.65 3.88 -13.69
C VAL A 108 -8.76 5.07 -14.63
N TYR A 109 -9.83 5.13 -15.42
CA TYR A 109 -10.11 6.28 -16.26
C TYR A 109 -10.85 7.36 -15.47
N PHE A 110 -10.28 8.56 -15.42
CA PHE A 110 -10.91 9.71 -14.76
C PHE A 110 -10.42 11.01 -15.42
N ILE A 111 -11.31 11.96 -15.68
CA ILE A 111 -10.93 13.27 -16.22
C ILE A 111 -10.90 14.25 -15.06
N GLN A 112 -9.70 14.68 -14.66
CA GLN A 112 -9.52 15.75 -13.68
C GLN A 112 -9.28 17.07 -14.41
N SER A 113 -10.03 18.11 -14.05
CA SER A 113 -9.84 19.44 -14.62
C SER A 113 -8.42 19.94 -14.34
N GLY A 114 -7.66 20.27 -15.39
CA GLY A 114 -6.29 20.76 -15.27
C GLY A 114 -5.21 19.68 -15.30
N ALA A 115 -5.57 18.39 -15.30
CA ALA A 115 -4.63 17.31 -15.54
C ALA A 115 -4.51 17.01 -17.04
N SER A 116 -3.29 16.70 -17.49
CA SER A 116 -3.04 16.19 -18.86
C SER A 116 -3.39 14.71 -19.00
N ASP A 117 -3.30 13.98 -17.88
CA ASP A 117 -3.53 12.54 -17.84
C ASP A 117 -5.00 12.23 -17.53
N SER A 118 -5.47 11.10 -18.06
CA SER A 118 -6.83 10.59 -17.81
C SER A 118 -6.85 9.15 -17.34
N ILE A 119 -5.68 8.54 -17.15
CA ILE A 119 -5.51 7.17 -16.67
C ILE A 119 -4.62 7.21 -15.43
N PHE A 120 -5.16 6.77 -14.31
CA PHE A 120 -4.48 6.70 -13.03
C PHE A 120 -4.19 5.24 -12.68
N TYR A 121 -2.94 4.95 -12.33
CA TYR A 121 -2.47 3.60 -12.05
C TYR A 121 -2.42 3.32 -10.54
N PHE A 122 -2.72 2.08 -10.16
CA PHE A 122 -2.65 1.58 -8.78
C PHE A 122 -3.36 2.47 -7.73
N VAL A 123 -4.52 3.02 -8.07
CA VAL A 123 -5.30 3.94 -7.23
C VAL A 123 -5.83 3.22 -6.00
N VAL A 124 -5.50 3.70 -4.80
CA VAL A 124 -6.02 3.15 -3.55
C VAL A 124 -7.53 3.34 -3.49
N ARG A 125 -8.27 2.24 -3.32
CA ARG A 125 -9.72 2.22 -3.16
C ARG A 125 -10.14 2.09 -1.70
N GLU A 126 -9.47 1.19 -0.98
CA GLU A 126 -9.78 0.93 0.42
C GLU A 126 -8.52 0.50 1.18
N MET A 127 -8.47 0.82 2.47
CA MET A 127 -7.42 0.38 3.38
C MET A 127 -8.10 -0.02 4.69
N ASN A 128 -7.66 -1.15 5.23
CA ASN A 128 -8.30 -1.71 6.40
C ASN A 128 -8.32 -0.76 7.61
N LEU A 129 -9.40 -0.87 8.40
CA LEU A 129 -9.66 -0.02 9.57
C LEU A 129 -9.51 1.47 9.26
N ASN A 130 -9.99 1.91 8.09
CA ASN A 130 -9.95 3.31 7.64
C ASN A 130 -8.53 3.91 7.72
N GLY A 131 -7.55 3.16 7.21
CA GLY A 131 -6.18 3.63 7.15
C GLY A 131 -5.37 3.53 8.44
N GLN A 132 -5.95 2.96 9.51
CA GLN A 132 -5.26 2.79 10.79
C GLN A 132 -4.44 1.50 10.84
N GLY A 133 -4.79 0.48 10.06
CA GLY A 133 -4.15 -0.83 10.11
C GLY A 133 -4.38 -1.57 11.43
N VAL A 134 -4.02 -2.86 11.46
CA VAL A 134 -4.20 -3.77 12.58
C VAL A 134 -2.89 -3.93 13.34
N SER A 135 -2.89 -3.78 14.66
CA SER A 135 -1.69 -4.03 15.47
C SER A 135 -1.24 -5.50 15.40
N VAL A 136 0.07 -5.71 15.25
CA VAL A 136 0.72 -7.02 15.23
C VAL A 136 1.89 -7.03 16.20
N ASP A 137 1.93 -8.02 17.09
CA ASP A 137 3.04 -8.20 18.02
C ASP A 137 4.04 -9.18 17.41
N LEU A 138 5.18 -8.69 16.93
CA LEU A 138 6.15 -9.51 16.20
C LEU A 138 7.24 -10.02 17.14
N PHE A 139 7.30 -11.34 17.32
CA PHE A 139 8.37 -12.02 18.04
C PHE A 139 9.10 -13.00 17.13
N TYR A 140 10.37 -13.27 17.43
CA TYR A 140 11.12 -14.32 16.75
C TYR A 140 11.47 -15.46 17.74
N PRO A 141 11.33 -16.73 17.33
CA PRO A 141 10.59 -17.21 16.16
C PRO A 141 9.08 -17.26 16.46
N ASP A 142 8.26 -16.66 15.59
CA ASP A 142 6.79 -16.73 15.70
C ASP A 142 6.11 -16.66 14.32
N SER A 143 4.87 -17.11 14.27
CA SER A 143 3.99 -17.01 13.12
C SER A 143 2.61 -16.52 13.53
N ILE A 144 2.11 -15.49 12.85
CA ILE A 144 0.82 -14.88 13.12
C ILE A 144 -0.04 -14.98 11.88
N VAL A 145 -1.34 -15.17 12.08
CA VAL A 145 -2.34 -15.12 11.03
C VAL A 145 -3.26 -13.95 11.31
N LYS A 146 -3.50 -13.11 10.30
CA LYS A 146 -4.47 -12.02 10.33
C LYS A 146 -5.43 -12.16 9.17
N GLU A 147 -6.70 -11.91 9.43
CA GLU A 147 -7.78 -11.98 8.46
C GLU A 147 -8.44 -10.60 8.36
N ASP A 148 -8.93 -10.27 7.17
CA ASP A 148 -9.61 -9.02 6.88
C ASP A 148 -10.54 -9.19 5.68
N ASP A 149 -11.58 -8.36 5.61
CA ASP A 149 -12.58 -8.44 4.55
C ASP A 149 -12.81 -7.07 3.91
N PHE A 150 -12.90 -7.05 2.58
CA PHE A 150 -13.25 -5.86 1.81
C PHE A 150 -14.58 -6.04 1.07
N TYR A 151 -15.39 -4.98 1.06
CA TYR A 151 -16.61 -4.93 0.27
C TYR A 151 -16.34 -4.23 -1.06
N ILE A 152 -16.35 -5.01 -2.14
CA ILE A 152 -16.12 -4.52 -3.50
C ILE A 152 -17.33 -3.73 -3.97
N GLN A 153 -17.10 -2.47 -4.34
CA GLN A 153 -18.14 -1.58 -4.86
C GLN A 153 -18.48 -1.91 -6.32
N ASP A 154 -19.76 -1.85 -6.67
CA ASP A 154 -20.27 -2.19 -8.02
C ASP A 154 -19.64 -1.36 -9.16
N HIS A 155 -19.11 -0.18 -8.85
CA HIS A 155 -18.50 0.73 -9.82
C HIS A 155 -16.98 0.53 -9.99
N TRP A 156 -16.37 -0.38 -9.22
CA TRP A 156 -14.96 -0.74 -9.39
C TRP A 156 -14.80 -1.85 -10.42
N ASN A 157 -13.75 -1.78 -11.24
CA ASN A 157 -13.46 -2.84 -12.20
C ASN A 157 -12.70 -3.98 -11.53
N THR A 158 -13.40 -5.08 -11.21
CA THR A 158 -12.84 -6.27 -10.53
C THR A 158 -11.61 -6.86 -11.21
N GLU A 159 -11.53 -6.80 -12.55
CA GLU A 159 -10.40 -7.31 -13.33
C GLU A 159 -9.12 -6.49 -13.18
N LYS A 160 -9.26 -5.28 -12.60
CA LYS A 160 -8.16 -4.35 -12.36
C LYS A 160 -7.89 -4.14 -10.87
N LEU A 161 -8.64 -4.82 -10.00
CA LEU A 161 -8.42 -4.74 -8.56
C LEU A 161 -7.27 -5.65 -8.15
N GLY A 162 -6.42 -5.16 -7.25
CA GLY A 162 -5.36 -5.92 -6.60
C GLY A 162 -5.22 -5.55 -5.13
N ILE A 163 -4.44 -6.34 -4.39
CA ILE A 163 -4.19 -6.13 -2.97
C ILE A 163 -2.69 -5.98 -2.72
N VAL A 164 -2.34 -4.98 -1.91
CA VAL A 164 -1.04 -4.91 -1.25
C VAL A 164 -1.25 -5.13 0.24
N ALA A 165 -0.47 -6.03 0.83
CA ALA A 165 -0.38 -6.15 2.28
C ALA A 165 1.04 -5.81 2.73
N PHE A 166 1.19 -5.00 3.77
CA PHE A 166 2.50 -4.64 4.30
C PHE A 166 2.49 -4.44 5.82
N VAL A 167 3.62 -4.78 6.44
CA VAL A 167 3.86 -4.55 7.87
C VAL A 167 4.73 -3.32 8.01
N GLN A 168 4.27 -2.35 8.79
CA GLN A 168 4.95 -1.07 9.01
C GLN A 168 5.13 -0.80 10.50
N ASP A 169 6.31 -0.33 10.88
CA ASP A 169 6.55 0.31 12.16
C ASP A 169 6.04 1.75 12.11
N ILE A 170 5.12 2.10 13.00
CA ILE A 170 4.49 3.42 13.03
C ILE A 170 5.44 4.50 13.56
N GLU A 171 6.40 4.15 14.42
CA GLU A 171 7.33 5.12 15.01
C GLU A 171 8.39 5.55 14.00
N THR A 172 9.04 4.56 13.37
CA THR A 172 10.09 4.81 12.36
C THR A 172 9.52 5.02 10.96
N LYS A 173 8.22 4.75 10.77
CA LYS A 173 7.50 4.71 9.48
C LYS A 173 8.01 3.61 8.55
N GLN A 174 8.96 2.77 8.96
CA GLN A 174 9.56 1.78 8.08
C GLN A 174 8.57 0.69 7.70
N VAL A 175 8.48 0.37 6.40
CA VAL A 175 7.87 -0.86 5.93
C VAL A 175 8.88 -2.00 6.05
N LEU A 176 8.56 -3.01 6.86
CA LEU A 176 9.45 -4.15 7.13
C LEU A 176 9.39 -5.19 6.01
N GLN A 177 8.20 -5.37 5.43
CA GLN A 177 7.95 -6.29 4.32
C GLN A 177 6.60 -5.96 3.69
N ALA A 178 6.51 -6.20 2.38
CA ALA A 178 5.26 -6.10 1.64
C ALA A 178 5.08 -7.31 0.72
N ILE A 179 3.82 -7.66 0.45
CA ILE A 179 3.42 -8.61 -0.58
C ILE A 179 2.33 -7.97 -1.42
N VAL A 180 2.35 -8.25 -2.72
CA VAL A 180 1.33 -7.81 -3.67
C VAL A 180 0.72 -9.01 -4.35
N ASP A 181 -0.60 -8.98 -4.46
CA ASP A 181 -1.33 -9.80 -5.41
C ASP A 181 -2.00 -8.89 -6.42
N LYS A 182 -1.62 -9.05 -7.69
CA LYS A 182 -1.93 -8.08 -8.74
C LYS A 182 -3.37 -8.14 -9.25
N ARG A 183 -4.08 -9.22 -8.91
CA ARG A 183 -5.48 -9.44 -9.28
C ARG A 183 -6.20 -10.01 -8.08
N ILE A 184 -7.44 -9.60 -7.80
CA ILE A 184 -8.23 -10.25 -6.75
C ILE A 184 -8.99 -11.49 -7.26
N THR A 185 -9.19 -11.57 -8.58
CA THR A 185 -9.76 -12.73 -9.25
C THR A 185 -8.69 -13.81 -9.45
N THR A 186 -9.10 -15.06 -9.30
CA THR A 186 -8.32 -16.23 -9.71
C THR A 186 -8.87 -16.65 -11.07
N ASP A 187 -8.16 -16.31 -12.15
CA ASP A 187 -8.39 -16.91 -13.47
C ASP A 187 -8.17 -18.43 -13.43
#